data_AF-A0A965JHJ0-F1
#
_entry.id   AF-A0A965JHJ0-F1
#
_cell.length_a   1.000
_cell.length_b   1.000
_cell.length_c   1.000
_cell.angle_alpha   90.00
_cell.angle_beta   90.00
_cell.angle_gamma   90.00
#
_symmetry.space_group_name_H-M   'P 1'
#
loop_
_entity.id
_entity.type
_entity.pdbx_description
1 polymer ?
#
loop_
_entity_poly.entity_id
_entity_poly.type
_entity_poly.pdbx_seq_one_letter_code
_entity_poly.pdbx_strand_id
1 'polypeptide(L)' 'MRFAFFGDVVGKSGRDGLADHLPALRRQLDLEFVIVNAENAAAGFGITENTARELFEAGADCLTLGNHS' A
#
# COMPACT_ATOMS: atom_id res chain seq x y z
N MET A 1 16.04 -11.61 5.21
CA MET A 1 14.80 -10.94 5.66
C MET A 1 14.85 -9.45 5.38
N ARG A 2 14.33 -9.05 4.23
CA ARG A 2 14.21 -7.65 3.81
C ARG A 2 12.74 -7.26 3.75
N PHE A 3 12.39 -6.15 4.40
CA PHE A 3 11.03 -5.59 4.33
C PHE A 3 11.06 -4.13 3.94
N ALA A 4 9.96 -3.66 3.37
CA ALA A 4 9.73 -2.24 3.12
C ALA A 4 8.46 -1.78 3.86
N PHE A 5 8.50 -0.56 4.35
CA PHE A 5 7.35 0.14 4.90
C PHE A 5 7.08 1.37 4.04
N PHE A 6 5.87 1.45 3.49
CA PHE A 6 5.39 2.62 2.77
C PHE A 6 4.49 3.43 3.70
N GLY A 7 4.76 4.73 3.76
CA GLY A 7 3.90 5.68 4.46
C GLY A 7 2.55 5.84 3.78
N ASP A 8 1.83 6.87 4.18
CA ASP A 8 0.43 7.11 3.80
C ASP A 8 0.17 7.01 2.29
N VAL A 9 -0.68 6.06 1.94
CA VAL A 9 -1.32 6.02 0.63
C VAL A 9 -2.50 6.96 0.63
N VAL A 10 -2.43 8.01 -0.20
CA VAL A 10 -3.47 9.03 -0.30
C VAL A 10 -4.25 8.91 -1.61
N GLY A 11 -5.51 8.50 -1.50
CA GLY A 11 -6.48 8.45 -2.60
C GLY A 11 -6.04 7.62 -3.80
N LYS A 12 -6.64 7.89 -4.97
CA LYS A 12 -6.36 7.15 -6.21
C LYS A 12 -4.89 7.25 -6.63
N SER A 13 -4.30 8.44 -6.52
CA SER A 13 -2.91 8.66 -6.95
C SER A 13 -1.91 7.80 -6.17
N GLY A 14 -2.10 7.63 -4.85
CA GLY A 14 -1.23 6.78 -4.06
C GLY A 14 -1.38 5.29 -4.42
N ARG A 15 -2.62 4.84 -4.65
CA ARG A 15 -2.91 3.44 -5.02
C ARG A 15 -2.37 3.10 -6.42
N ASP A 16 -2.59 3.96 -7.40
CA ASP A 16 -2.06 3.81 -8.76
C ASP A 16 -0.52 3.79 -8.72
N GLY A 17 0.12 4.69 -7.96
CA GLY A 17 1.58 4.72 -7.81
C GLY A 17 2.17 3.44 -7.20
N LEU A 18 1.49 2.83 -6.22
CA LEU A 18 1.92 1.54 -5.70
C LEU A 18 1.71 0.42 -6.74
N ALA A 19 0.57 0.38 -7.43
CA ALA A 19 0.30 -0.62 -8.46
C ALA A 19 1.36 -0.60 -9.59
N ASP A 20 1.79 0.59 -10.01
CA ASP A 20 2.74 0.76 -11.10
C ASP A 20 4.20 0.44 -10.70
N HIS A 21 4.58 0.63 -9.44
CA HIS A 21 5.98 0.61 -9.03
C HIS A 21 6.35 -0.50 -8.04
N LEU A 22 5.44 -0.88 -7.13
CA LEU A 22 5.74 -1.83 -6.06
C LEU A 22 6.18 -3.21 -6.58
N PRO A 23 5.58 -3.81 -7.62
CA PRO A 23 6.04 -5.10 -8.15
C PRO A 23 7.49 -5.08 -8.65
N ALA A 24 7.91 -3.97 -9.26
CA ALA A 24 9.29 -3.81 -9.72
C ALA A 24 10.25 -3.60 -8.54
N LEU A 25 9.89 -2.75 -7.58
CA LEU A 25 10.69 -2.50 -6.37
C LEU A 25 10.88 -3.79 -5.55
N ARG A 26 9.82 -4.60 -5.39
CA ARG A 26 9.87 -5.88 -4.69
C ARG A 26 10.91 -6.83 -5.30
N ARG A 27 10.98 -6.91 -6.64
CA ARG A 27 12.00 -7.71 -7.35
C ARG A 27 13.40 -7.12 -7.24
N GLN A 28 13.55 -5.81 -7.43
CA GLN A 28 14.86 -5.13 -7.44
C GLN A 28 15.53 -5.12 -6.08
N LEU A 29 14.74 -4.98 -5.01
CA LEU A 29 15.22 -4.89 -3.64
C LEU A 29 15.10 -6.22 -2.89
N ASP A 30 14.66 -7.30 -3.56
CA ASP A 30 14.48 -8.62 -2.94
C ASP A 30 13.64 -8.55 -1.65
N LEU A 31 12.49 -7.87 -1.72
CA LEU A 31 11.63 -7.66 -0.56
C LEU A 31 10.79 -8.91 -0.28
N GLU A 32 10.93 -9.42 0.94
CA GLU A 32 10.21 -10.59 1.44
C GLU A 32 8.88 -10.20 2.09
N PHE A 33 8.75 -8.95 2.56
CA PHE A 33 7.52 -8.45 3.19
C PHE A 33 7.32 -6.94 2.95
N VAL A 34 6.09 -6.51 2.68
CA VAL A 34 5.73 -5.12 2.40
C VAL A 34 4.59 -4.68 3.30
N ILE A 35 4.82 -3.60 4.05
CA ILE A 35 3.80 -2.94 4.86
C ILE A 35 3.43 -1.60 4.22
N VAL A 36 2.14 -1.27 4.24
CA VAL A 36 1.61 -0.02 3.68
C VAL A 36 0.65 0.63 4.67
N ASN A 37 0.83 1.91 5.00
CA ASN A 37 -0.19 2.69 5.69
C ASN A 37 -1.32 3.08 4.71
N ALA A 38 -2.53 2.60 4.95
CA ALA A 38 -3.69 2.78 4.09
C ALA A 38 -4.77 3.69 4.69
N GLU A 39 -4.48 4.48 5.74
CA GLU A 39 -5.50 5.30 6.42
C GLU A 39 -6.11 6.39 5.54
N ASN A 40 -5.48 6.74 4.41
CA ASN A 40 -5.96 7.76 3.47
C ASN A 40 -6.32 7.16 2.10
N ALA A 41 -6.43 5.83 2.00
CA ALA A 41 -6.54 5.13 0.72
C ALA A 41 -7.88 5.42 0.02
N ALA A 42 -8.98 5.58 0.74
CA ALA A 42 -10.30 5.84 0.17
C ALA A 42 -10.56 7.34 0.00
N ALA A 43 -10.33 7.86 -1.21
CA ALA A 43 -10.55 9.28 -1.53
C ALA A 43 -9.89 10.28 -0.55
N GLY A 44 -8.79 9.89 0.10
CA GLY A 44 -8.06 10.70 1.06
C GLY A 44 -8.50 10.56 2.52
N PHE A 45 -9.48 9.71 2.85
CA PHE A 45 -9.93 9.49 4.22
C PHE A 45 -10.47 8.07 4.42
N GLY A 46 -9.79 7.30 5.28
CA GLY A 46 -10.11 5.93 5.61
C GLY A 46 -9.76 4.93 4.51
N ILE A 47 -10.33 3.73 4.64
CA ILE A 47 -10.14 2.61 3.73
C ILE A 47 -11.48 1.92 3.47
N THR A 48 -11.67 1.43 2.25
CA THR A 48 -12.77 0.52 1.89
C THR A 48 -12.22 -0.85 1.52
N GLU A 49 -13.07 -1.87 1.51
CA GLU A 49 -12.70 -3.22 1.08
C GLU A 49 -12.06 -3.22 -0.33
N ASN A 50 -12.64 -2.47 -1.27
CA ASN A 50 -12.10 -2.38 -2.64
C ASN A 50 -10.69 -1.77 -2.65
N THR A 51 -10.49 -0.66 -1.94
CA THR A 51 -9.16 -0.02 -1.88
C THR A 51 -8.13 -0.87 -1.14
N ALA A 52 -8.54 -1.70 -0.16
CA ALA A 52 -7.66 -2.66 0.48
C ALA A 52 -7.23 -3.76 -0.50
N ARG A 53 -8.19 -4.31 -1.27
CA ARG A 53 -7.90 -5.32 -2.31
C ARG A 53 -6.92 -4.79 -3.35
N GLU A 54 -7.12 -3.57 -3.84
CA GLU A 54 -6.19 -2.92 -4.79
C GLU A 54 -4.75 -2.87 -4.23
N LEU A 55 -4.58 -2.56 -2.94
CA LEU A 55 -3.25 -2.50 -2.30
C LEU A 55 -2.61 -3.87 -2.10
N PHE A 56 -3.39 -4.89 -1.73
CA PHE A 56 -2.88 -6.27 -1.67
C PHE A 56 -2.49 -6.79 -3.06
N GLU A 57 -3.29 -6.51 -4.08
CA GLU A 57 -3.00 -6.86 -5.48
C GLU A 57 -1.74 -6.15 -6.01
N ALA A 58 -1.48 -4.92 -5.57
CA ALA A 58 -0.23 -4.21 -5.87
C ALA A 58 1.02 -4.85 -5.22
N GLY A 59 0.83 -5.71 -4.22
CA GLY A 59 1.90 -6.48 -3.58
C GLY A 59 2.21 -6.08 -2.14
N ALA A 60 1.30 -5.40 -1.44
CA ALA A 60 1.37 -5.26 0.01
C ALA A 60 1.06 -6.61 0.69
N ASP A 61 1.73 -6.91 1.81
CA ASP A 61 1.44 -8.10 2.63
C ASP A 61 0.68 -7.72 3.92
N CYS A 62 0.84 -6.47 4.38
CA CYS A 62 0.18 -5.94 5.55
C CYS A 62 -0.27 -4.51 5.31
N LEU A 63 -1.51 -4.20 5.70
CA LEU A 63 -2.02 -2.83 5.74
C LEU A 63 -2.10 -2.40 7.20
N THR A 64 -1.46 -1.28 7.51
CA THR A 64 -1.68 -0.55 8.76
C THR A 64 -2.63 0.60 8.48
N LEU A 65 -3.25 1.14 9.54
CA LEU A 65 -4.10 2.32 9.46
C LEU A 65 -3.62 3.37 10.48
N GLY A 66 -4.47 4.34 10.77
CA GLY A 66 -4.19 5.45 11.66
C GLY A 66 -5.47 6.10 12.19
N ASN A 67 -5.48 7.42 12.31
CA ASN A 67 -6.56 8.17 12.94
C ASN A 67 -7.79 8.37 12.04
N HIS A 68 -7.74 7.98 10.77
CA HIS A 68 -8.88 7.99 9.85
C HIS A 68 -9.58 6.62 9.70
N SER A 69 -9.38 5.72 10.67
CA SER A 69 -9.95 4.36 10.69
C SER A 69 -11.37 4.31 11.24
#